data_AF-C4RCM8-F1
#
_entry.id   AF-C4RCM8-F1
#
_cell.length_a   1.000
_cell.length_b   1.000
_cell.length_c   1.000
_cell.angle_alpha   90.00
_cell.angle_beta   90.00
_cell.angle_gamma   90.00
#
_symmetry.space_group_name_H-M   'P 1'
#
loop_
_entity.id
_entity.type
_entity.pdbx_description
1 polymer ?
#
loop_
_entity_poly.entity_id
_entity_poly.type
_entity_poly.pdbx_seq_one_letter_code
_entity_poly.pdbx_strand_id
1 'polypeptide(L)'
;MAVAHPGRVRGLLRLRHRRPPAGRDPVGGAPTPADRRDDRRHGALAAPYGTAHRRPGRPGRRTCRARRARVGFRRSRGAAAGGGTTMTIVEPHRPHPSGAPAVAAYRQVRRATAQLVAQGPPGVGALPVAHCPDWTVRDLVAHLVEICARVHGRVAGSAAAAVPDGGLPELLAEWERLSGPVEEFLAGGESMDRHILVMDAFTHELDLRQALGVAPPVDHPALPVASGVLLKGLSASLDNHGLPPLAVQTEHGLTVAGTGEPTVTMAGPWHEVYLSLAGRRSTAQIRSLRWSADPGRWLPAFTWGPFRVPESSVAGSMR
;
A
#
# COMPACT_ATOMS: atom_id res chain seq x y z
N MET A 1 28.85 19.96 -25.68
CA MET A 1 28.71 18.77 -24.81
C MET A 1 27.68 19.11 -23.74
N ALA A 2 26.43 18.69 -23.94
CA ALA A 2 25.31 19.03 -23.07
C ALA A 2 24.93 17.82 -22.21
N VAL A 3 24.85 18.04 -20.91
CA VAL A 3 24.54 17.09 -19.85
C VAL A 3 23.02 16.86 -19.83
N ALA A 4 22.58 15.60 -19.84
CA ALA A 4 21.19 15.21 -19.72
C ALA A 4 20.83 14.87 -18.25
N HIS A 5 19.79 15.53 -17.73
CA HIS A 5 19.15 15.22 -16.44
C HIS A 5 18.21 14.00 -16.55
N PRO A 6 18.10 13.14 -15.52
CA PRO A 6 17.04 12.14 -15.45
C PRO A 6 15.76 12.72 -14.80
N GLY A 7 14.63 12.49 -15.45
CA GLY A 7 13.31 12.97 -15.06
C GLY A 7 12.68 12.18 -13.92
N ARG A 8 12.07 12.90 -12.97
CA ARG A 8 11.24 12.37 -11.88
C ARG A 8 9.86 11.94 -12.40
N VAL A 9 9.46 10.70 -12.14
CA VAL A 9 8.08 10.21 -12.36
C VAL A 9 7.26 10.46 -11.09
N ARG A 10 6.33 11.42 -11.13
CA ARG A 10 5.36 11.72 -10.05
C ARG A 10 4.06 10.94 -10.27
N GLY A 11 3.80 9.92 -9.46
CA GLY A 11 2.50 9.25 -9.36
C GLY A 11 1.60 9.94 -8.33
N LEU A 12 0.57 10.66 -8.78
CA LEU A 12 -0.45 11.26 -7.92
C LEU A 12 -1.57 10.25 -7.59
N LEU A 13 -1.90 10.07 -6.31
CA LEU A 13 -3.24 9.69 -5.89
C LEU A 13 -4.20 10.85 -6.21
N ARG A 14 -5.18 10.64 -7.09
CA ARG A 14 -6.34 11.53 -7.24
C ARG A 14 -7.61 10.77 -6.91
N LEU A 15 -8.24 11.09 -5.78
CA LEU A 15 -9.62 10.69 -5.47
C LEU A 15 -10.56 11.79 -6.00
N ARG A 16 -11.46 11.42 -6.92
CA ARG A 16 -12.49 12.31 -7.46
C ARG A 16 -13.75 12.19 -6.60
N HIS A 17 -14.20 13.28 -5.98
CA HIS A 17 -15.55 13.37 -5.40
C HIS A 17 -16.52 14.02 -6.42
N ARG A 18 -17.66 13.35 -6.66
CA ARG A 18 -18.81 13.89 -7.40
C ARG A 18 -19.57 14.87 -6.51
N ARG A 19 -19.89 16.05 -7.02
CA ARG A 19 -20.87 16.99 -6.41
C ARG A 19 -22.31 16.53 -6.71
N PRO A 20 -23.26 16.69 -5.77
CA PRO A 20 -24.68 16.52 -6.04
C PRO A 20 -25.29 17.75 -6.76
N PRO A 21 -26.43 17.61 -7.46
CA PRO A 21 -27.01 18.69 -8.27
C PRO A 21 -27.74 19.72 -7.41
N ALA A 22 -27.60 21.00 -7.79
CA ALA A 22 -28.31 22.13 -7.22
C ALA A 22 -29.75 22.22 -7.77
N GLY A 23 -30.68 22.59 -6.88
CA GLY A 23 -32.09 22.83 -7.17
C GLY A 23 -32.33 24.07 -8.03
N ARG A 24 -33.52 24.08 -8.63
CA ARG A 24 -34.04 25.07 -9.57
C ARG A 24 -34.49 26.36 -8.86
N ASP A 25 -34.27 27.51 -9.50
CA ASP A 25 -35.03 28.74 -9.30
C ASP A 25 -35.76 29.14 -10.60
N PRO A 26 -36.90 29.89 -10.54
CA PRO A 26 -37.79 30.11 -11.66
C PRO A 26 -37.61 31.47 -12.38
N VAL A 27 -37.77 31.40 -13.72
CA VAL A 27 -38.45 32.29 -14.70
C VAL A 27 -38.66 33.79 -14.40
N GLY A 28 -38.21 34.64 -15.35
CA GLY A 28 -38.96 35.84 -15.76
C GLY A 28 -38.18 36.99 -16.43
N GLY A 29 -38.49 37.29 -17.71
CA GLY A 29 -38.39 38.65 -18.30
C GLY A 29 -37.41 38.89 -19.47
N ALA A 30 -37.95 39.26 -20.65
CA ALA A 30 -37.26 39.72 -21.88
C ALA A 30 -37.80 41.14 -22.27
N PRO A 31 -37.45 41.85 -23.39
CA PRO A 31 -36.36 41.74 -24.40
C PRO A 31 -35.71 43.08 -24.93
N THR A 32 -34.50 42.99 -25.57
CA THR A 32 -33.92 43.67 -26.80
C THR A 32 -33.80 45.22 -27.00
N PRO A 33 -33.05 45.78 -28.04
CA PRO A 33 -32.12 45.23 -29.07
C PRO A 33 -30.82 46.06 -29.40
N ALA A 34 -30.04 45.53 -30.38
CA ALA A 34 -28.98 46.10 -31.25
C ALA A 34 -27.52 45.91 -30.76
N ASP A 35 -26.52 45.52 -31.56
CA ASP A 35 -26.29 45.63 -33.01
C ASP A 35 -25.36 44.48 -33.51
N ARG A 36 -25.20 44.44 -34.84
CA ARG A 36 -24.82 43.36 -35.76
C ARG A 36 -23.33 42.92 -35.78
N ARG A 37 -23.16 41.81 -36.52
CA ARG A 37 -22.03 41.31 -37.37
C ARG A 37 -21.23 40.17 -36.74
N ASP A 38 -21.45 38.93 -37.19
CA ASP A 38 -20.87 38.27 -38.39
C ASP A 38 -19.47 37.72 -38.07
N ASP A 39 -19.36 36.41 -37.85
CA ASP A 39 -18.60 35.58 -38.79
C ASP A 39 -18.87 34.08 -38.59
N ARG A 40 -19.11 33.41 -39.72
CA ARG A 40 -19.19 31.96 -39.85
C ARG A 40 -17.77 31.41 -39.94
N ARG A 41 -17.49 30.28 -39.30
CA ARG A 41 -16.62 29.24 -39.91
C ARG A 41 -16.84 27.87 -39.28
N HIS A 42 -17.30 26.97 -40.14
CA HIS A 42 -17.26 25.52 -39.99
C HIS A 42 -15.83 25.00 -39.90
N GLY A 43 -15.68 23.85 -39.22
CA GLY A 43 -14.44 23.07 -39.22
C GLY A 43 -14.52 21.82 -38.35
N ALA A 44 -15.37 20.88 -38.74
CA ALA A 44 -15.25 19.47 -38.35
C ALA A 44 -14.07 18.82 -39.12
N LEU A 45 -13.73 17.57 -38.73
CA LEU A 45 -12.75 16.61 -39.29
C LEU A 45 -11.41 16.58 -38.51
N ALA A 46 -10.78 15.44 -38.23
CA ALA A 46 -11.07 14.02 -38.36
C ALA A 46 -9.91 13.26 -37.70
N ALA A 47 -10.16 12.03 -37.22
CA ALA A 47 -9.13 10.99 -37.13
C ALA A 47 -8.72 10.57 -38.56
N PRO A 48 -7.47 10.11 -38.80
CA PRO A 48 -7.19 8.67 -38.89
C PRO A 48 -5.80 8.30 -38.31
N TYR A 49 -5.50 7.08 -37.89
CA TYR A 49 -5.26 5.92 -38.74
C TYR A 49 -5.32 4.63 -37.93
N GLY A 50 -5.99 3.62 -38.50
CA GLY A 50 -5.84 2.22 -38.15
C GLY A 50 -5.43 1.41 -39.39
N THR A 51 -5.20 0.12 -39.15
CA THR A 51 -4.84 -0.99 -40.05
C THR A 51 -3.35 -1.20 -40.31
N ALA A 52 -2.80 -2.42 -40.41
CA ALA A 52 -3.22 -3.76 -40.01
C ALA A 52 -2.04 -4.75 -40.22
N HIS A 53 -2.09 -5.87 -39.50
CA HIS A 53 -1.55 -7.21 -39.83
C HIS A 53 -0.10 -7.42 -40.30
N ARG A 54 0.63 -8.28 -39.54
CA ARG A 54 1.11 -9.60 -40.01
C ARG A 54 1.64 -10.47 -38.85
N ARG A 55 1.16 -11.72 -38.78
CA ARG A 55 1.82 -12.89 -38.11
C ARG A 55 2.76 -13.55 -39.13
N PRO A 56 3.86 -14.18 -38.71
CA PRO A 56 3.94 -15.64 -38.46
C PRO A 56 4.84 -15.95 -37.24
N GLY A 57 5.01 -17.13 -36.66
CA GLY A 57 4.59 -18.52 -36.89
C GLY A 57 5.07 -19.36 -35.68
N ARG A 58 4.43 -20.51 -35.44
CA ARG A 58 4.81 -21.51 -34.43
C ARG A 58 5.98 -22.38 -34.93
N PRO A 59 6.87 -22.85 -34.04
CA PRO A 59 6.85 -24.26 -33.63
C PRO A 59 7.18 -24.39 -32.12
N GLY A 60 7.00 -25.49 -31.38
CA GLY A 60 6.58 -26.85 -31.66
C GLY A 60 6.31 -27.53 -30.31
N ARG A 61 5.38 -28.48 -30.31
CA ARG A 61 4.99 -29.28 -29.15
C ARG A 61 6.14 -30.22 -28.76
N ARG A 62 6.50 -30.26 -27.48
CA ARG A 62 7.15 -31.43 -26.86
C ARG A 62 6.29 -31.89 -25.70
N THR A 63 5.64 -33.02 -25.91
CA THR A 63 4.96 -33.83 -24.91
C THR A 63 6.02 -34.55 -24.08
N CYS A 64 6.04 -34.34 -22.77
CA CYS A 64 6.72 -35.26 -21.85
C CYS A 64 5.68 -36.00 -21.02
N ARG A 65 5.75 -37.31 -21.16
CA ARG A 65 4.86 -38.35 -20.68
C ARG A 65 5.07 -38.55 -19.18
N ALA A 66 3.97 -38.80 -18.49
CA ALA A 66 3.89 -39.18 -17.10
C ALA A 66 4.81 -40.36 -16.73
N ARG A 67 5.43 -40.28 -15.55
CA ARG A 67 5.82 -41.45 -14.75
C ARG A 67 5.12 -41.37 -13.40
N ARG A 68 4.16 -42.29 -13.23
CA ARG A 68 3.54 -42.65 -11.96
C ARG A 68 4.59 -43.38 -11.11
N ALA A 69 4.87 -42.89 -9.91
CA ALA A 69 5.46 -43.69 -8.85
C ALA A 69 4.35 -43.98 -7.83
N ARG A 70 3.96 -45.25 -7.74
CA ARG A 70 3.12 -45.79 -6.68
C ARG A 70 4.00 -45.87 -5.43
N VAL A 71 3.59 -45.26 -4.33
CA VAL A 71 4.13 -45.60 -3.00
C VAL A 71 2.97 -45.96 -2.10
N GLY A 72 3.12 -47.11 -1.46
CA GLY A 72 2.07 -47.89 -0.85
C GLY A 72 1.48 -47.27 0.41
N PHE A 73 0.18 -47.48 0.52
CA PHE A 73 -0.65 -47.36 1.69
C PHE A 73 -0.24 -48.42 2.74
N ARG A 74 0.17 -47.99 3.94
CA ARG A 74 0.15 -48.83 5.14
C ARG A 74 -0.75 -48.19 6.18
N ARG A 75 -1.82 -48.90 6.52
CA ARG A 75 -2.75 -48.60 7.61
C ARG A 75 -2.07 -48.87 8.95
N SER A 76 -2.19 -47.93 9.87
CA SER A 76 -2.11 -48.20 11.31
C SER A 76 -3.40 -47.71 11.93
N ARG A 77 -4.18 -48.66 12.47
CA ARG A 77 -5.34 -48.39 13.33
C ARG A 77 -4.81 -47.85 14.68
N GLY A 78 -5.41 -46.79 15.19
CA GLY A 78 -5.21 -46.27 16.54
C GLY A 78 -6.46 -45.50 16.96
N ALA A 79 -6.97 -45.80 18.15
CA ALA A 79 -8.32 -45.53 18.62
C ALA A 79 -8.63 -44.05 18.90
N ALA A 80 -9.93 -43.77 18.93
CA ALA A 80 -10.55 -42.49 19.22
C ALA A 80 -10.48 -42.11 20.72
N ALA A 81 -10.24 -40.82 20.96
CA ALA A 81 -10.74 -40.02 22.08
C ALA A 81 -10.70 -38.57 21.57
N GLY A 82 -11.80 -37.83 21.43
CA GLY A 82 -12.78 -37.57 22.48
C GLY A 82 -12.33 -36.34 23.28
N GLY A 83 -12.22 -35.18 22.63
CA GLY A 83 -11.85 -33.92 23.27
C GLY A 83 -12.27 -32.75 22.39
N GLY A 84 -13.47 -32.23 22.62
CA GLY A 84 -13.99 -31.08 21.89
C GLY A 84 -13.09 -29.87 22.09
N THR A 85 -12.45 -29.42 21.02
CA THR A 85 -11.82 -28.11 20.98
C THR A 85 -12.92 -27.08 20.88
N THR A 86 -13.27 -26.47 22.01
CA THR A 86 -14.09 -25.26 22.06
C THR A 86 -13.41 -24.22 21.18
N MET A 87 -13.97 -23.96 20.01
CA MET A 87 -13.58 -22.88 19.13
C MET A 87 -13.89 -21.59 19.88
N THR A 88 -12.89 -21.00 20.54
CA THR A 88 -13.02 -19.70 21.18
C THR A 88 -13.33 -18.72 20.06
N ILE A 89 -14.60 -18.30 19.98
CA ILE A 89 -15.03 -17.16 19.19
C ILE A 89 -14.20 -15.99 19.71
N VAL A 90 -13.24 -15.54 18.91
CA VAL A 90 -12.51 -14.29 19.15
C VAL A 90 -13.58 -13.20 19.17
N GLU A 91 -13.79 -12.58 20.33
CA GLU A 91 -14.72 -11.46 20.46
C GLU A 91 -14.41 -10.43 19.36
N PRO A 92 -15.43 -9.87 18.69
CA PRO A 92 -15.23 -8.82 17.71
C PRO A 92 -14.48 -7.66 18.36
N HIS A 93 -13.39 -7.24 17.72
CA HIS A 93 -12.53 -6.13 18.13
C HIS A 93 -13.39 -4.92 18.51
N ARG A 94 -13.44 -4.59 19.82
CA ARG A 94 -14.12 -3.39 20.30
C ARG A 94 -13.46 -2.18 19.64
N PRO A 95 -14.21 -1.25 19.04
CA PRO A 95 -13.63 -0.04 18.48
C PRO A 95 -13.00 0.78 19.62
N HIS A 96 -11.70 1.02 19.55
CA HIS A 96 -10.99 1.89 20.49
C HIS A 96 -11.38 3.35 20.21
N PRO A 97 -11.99 4.07 21.17
CA PRO A 97 -12.60 5.38 20.92
C PRO A 97 -11.63 6.57 20.99
N SER A 98 -10.36 6.43 20.62
CA SER A 98 -9.43 7.58 20.61
C SER A 98 -8.44 7.55 19.46
N GLY A 99 -8.09 8.72 18.93
CA GLY A 99 -6.95 8.90 18.00
C GLY A 99 -5.58 8.76 18.68
N ALA A 100 -5.55 8.57 20.00
CA ALA A 100 -4.33 8.41 20.80
C ALA A 100 -3.38 7.29 20.30
N PRO A 101 -3.87 6.13 19.81
CA PRO A 101 -3.02 5.11 19.19
C PRO A 101 -2.32 5.61 17.92
N ALA A 102 -2.98 6.43 17.08
CA ALA A 102 -2.40 6.94 15.84
C ALA A 102 -1.29 7.97 16.09
N VAL A 103 -1.47 8.85 17.10
CA VAL A 103 -0.44 9.81 17.52
C VAL A 103 0.79 9.08 18.05
N ALA A 104 0.60 8.14 18.98
CA ALA A 104 1.69 7.35 19.55
C ALA A 104 2.41 6.53 18.48
N ALA A 105 1.66 5.93 17.54
CA ALA A 105 2.20 5.21 16.40
C ALA A 105 3.09 6.08 15.52
N TYR A 106 2.59 7.22 15.04
CA TYR A 106 3.36 8.12 14.16
C TYR A 106 4.62 8.65 14.84
N ARG A 107 4.50 9.08 16.10
CA ARG A 107 5.62 9.57 16.90
C ARG A 107 6.69 8.48 17.10
N GLN A 108 6.27 7.24 17.34
CA GLN A 108 7.20 6.11 17.46
C GLN A 108 7.93 5.85 16.15
N VAL A 109 7.25 5.88 15.00
CA VAL A 109 7.89 5.72 13.69
C VAL A 109 8.97 6.78 13.46
N ARG A 110 8.66 8.05 13.73
CA ARG A 110 9.61 9.15 13.56
C ARG A 110 10.85 8.98 14.44
N ARG A 111 10.66 8.61 15.71
CA ARG A 111 11.76 8.34 16.65
C ARG A 111 12.60 7.14 16.23
N ALA A 112 11.96 6.04 15.83
CA ALA A 112 12.65 4.85 15.36
C ALA A 112 13.47 5.15 14.09
N THR A 113 12.91 5.90 13.15
CA THR A 113 13.61 6.33 11.93
C THR A 113 14.85 7.17 12.26
N ALA A 114 14.73 8.16 13.15
CA ALA A 114 15.86 8.97 13.58
C ALA A 114 16.94 8.12 14.28
N GLN A 115 16.55 7.17 15.14
CA GLN A 115 17.47 6.26 15.81
C GLN A 115 18.19 5.32 14.83
N LEU A 116 17.47 4.74 13.88
CA LEU A 116 18.03 3.86 12.84
C LEU A 116 19.06 4.60 11.99
N VAL A 117 18.77 5.85 11.59
CA VAL A 117 19.71 6.69 10.86
C VAL A 117 20.94 7.01 11.70
N ALA A 118 20.77 7.38 12.98
CA ALA A 118 21.88 7.74 13.86
C ALA A 118 22.80 6.55 14.19
N GLN A 119 22.25 5.34 14.24
CA GLN A 119 23.00 4.09 14.48
C GLN A 119 23.50 3.42 13.20
N GLY A 120 23.10 3.95 12.04
CA GLY A 120 23.49 3.43 10.74
C GLY A 120 24.99 3.62 10.46
N PRO A 121 25.54 2.89 9.47
CA PRO A 121 26.93 3.02 9.09
C PRO A 121 27.24 4.42 8.51
N PRO A 122 28.52 4.85 8.49
CA PRO A 122 28.93 6.03 7.73
C PRO A 122 28.43 5.97 6.29
N GLY A 123 27.85 7.06 5.79
CA GLY A 123 27.26 7.10 4.46
C GLY A 123 25.88 6.43 4.34
N VAL A 124 25.21 6.12 5.46
CA VAL A 124 23.86 5.52 5.51
C VAL A 124 22.87 6.14 4.52
N GLY A 125 22.92 7.46 4.32
CA GLY A 125 22.02 8.17 3.40
C GLY A 125 22.12 7.74 1.94
N ALA A 126 23.25 7.15 1.50
CA ALA A 126 23.45 6.67 0.14
C ALA A 126 23.07 5.20 -0.06
N LEU A 127 22.71 4.47 1.01
CA LEU A 127 22.31 3.07 0.90
C LEU A 127 21.03 2.95 0.06
N PRO A 128 20.96 1.98 -0.86
CA PRO A 128 19.76 1.76 -1.67
C PRO A 128 18.64 1.14 -0.82
N VAL A 129 17.39 1.49 -1.14
CA VAL A 129 16.20 0.92 -0.52
C VAL A 129 15.56 -0.09 -1.46
N ALA A 130 15.59 -1.37 -1.12
CA ALA A 130 15.21 -2.43 -2.07
C ALA A 130 13.74 -2.28 -2.55
N HIS A 131 12.81 -2.04 -1.63
CA HIS A 131 11.39 -1.92 -1.93
C HIS A 131 10.98 -0.60 -2.60
N CYS A 132 11.89 0.37 -2.70
CA CYS A 132 11.71 1.63 -3.38
C CYS A 132 12.83 1.78 -4.42
N PRO A 133 12.72 1.14 -5.60
CA PRO A 133 13.74 1.23 -6.62
C PRO A 133 14.11 2.68 -6.92
N ASP A 134 15.39 2.91 -7.17
CA ASP A 134 16.00 4.24 -7.39
C ASP A 134 16.08 5.16 -6.16
N TRP A 135 15.58 4.73 -4.99
CA TRP A 135 15.68 5.53 -3.78
C TRP A 135 16.91 5.14 -2.96
N THR A 136 17.58 6.16 -2.46
CA THR A 136 18.49 6.04 -1.33
C THR A 136 17.74 6.18 -0.01
N VAL A 137 18.37 5.82 1.11
CA VAL A 137 17.81 6.10 2.45
C VAL A 137 17.51 7.59 2.64
N ARG A 138 18.34 8.48 2.08
CA ARG A 138 18.08 9.92 2.11
C ARG A 138 16.83 10.30 1.34
N ASP A 139 16.57 9.68 0.19
CA ASP A 139 15.33 9.91 -0.58
C ASP A 139 14.09 9.40 0.17
N LEU A 140 14.20 8.25 0.85
CA LEU A 140 13.14 7.73 1.71
C LEU A 140 12.80 8.69 2.85
N VAL A 141 13.80 9.21 3.56
CA VAL A 141 13.56 10.18 4.63
C VAL A 141 13.01 11.50 4.08
N ALA A 142 13.52 11.97 2.94
CA ALA A 142 12.99 13.16 2.27
C ALA A 142 11.51 13.00 1.86
N HIS A 143 11.11 11.79 1.42
CA HIS A 143 9.71 11.49 1.12
C HIS A 143 8.82 11.62 2.36
N LEU A 144 9.25 11.07 3.51
CA LEU A 144 8.51 11.17 4.76
C LEU A 144 8.34 12.62 5.22
N VAL A 145 9.40 13.43 5.07
CA VAL A 145 9.35 14.88 5.33
C VAL A 145 8.40 15.58 4.36
N GLU A 146 8.41 15.23 3.08
CA GLU A 146 7.50 15.80 2.07
C GLU A 146 6.03 15.52 2.42
N ILE A 147 5.70 14.29 2.81
CA ILE A 147 4.35 13.90 3.23
C ILE A 147 3.97 14.66 4.50
N CYS A 148 4.87 14.74 5.50
CA CYS A 148 4.65 15.52 6.71
C CYS A 148 4.36 16.99 6.40
N ALA A 149 5.17 17.63 5.54
CA ALA A 149 5.01 19.03 5.14
C ALA A 149 3.69 19.28 4.41
N ARG A 150 3.23 18.34 3.57
CA ARG A 150 1.92 18.43 2.89
C ARG A 150 0.76 18.32 3.86
N VAL A 151 0.82 17.41 4.83
CA VAL A 151 -0.23 17.27 5.85
C VAL A 151 -0.23 18.48 6.76
N HIS A 152 0.94 18.93 7.21
CA HIS A 152 1.10 20.16 7.99
C HIS A 152 0.47 21.36 7.27
N GLY A 153 0.82 21.59 5.99
CA GLY A 153 0.25 22.69 5.21
C GLY A 153 -1.28 22.62 5.12
N ARG A 154 -1.84 21.42 4.88
CA ARG A 154 -3.31 21.22 4.87
C ARG A 154 -3.94 21.59 6.21
N VAL A 155 -3.35 21.14 7.32
CA VAL A 155 -3.89 21.35 8.68
C VAL A 155 -3.76 22.82 9.10
N ALA A 156 -2.63 23.46 8.78
CA ALA A 156 -2.34 24.85 9.09
C ALA A 156 -2.97 25.86 8.11
N GLY A 157 -3.63 25.39 7.04
CA GLY A 157 -4.17 26.27 6.00
C GLY A 157 -3.09 27.00 5.18
N SER A 158 -1.91 26.40 5.03
CA SER A 158 -0.74 26.99 4.36
C SER A 158 -0.20 26.09 3.24
N ALA A 159 0.67 26.65 2.39
CA ALA A 159 1.40 25.85 1.42
C ALA A 159 2.35 24.87 2.14
N ALA A 160 2.60 23.71 1.54
CA ALA A 160 3.59 22.77 2.06
C ALA A 160 4.98 23.41 2.06
N ALA A 161 5.71 23.27 3.17
CA ALA A 161 7.10 23.70 3.24
C ALA A 161 7.94 22.95 2.20
N ALA A 162 8.94 23.63 1.64
CA ALA A 162 9.91 22.98 0.77
C ALA A 162 10.77 22.01 1.61
N VAL A 163 10.96 20.79 1.10
CA VAL A 163 11.85 19.83 1.73
C VAL A 163 13.29 20.32 1.58
N PRO A 164 14.11 20.35 2.65
CA PRO A 164 15.50 20.77 2.58
C PRO A 164 16.30 19.92 1.57
N ASP A 165 17.15 20.58 0.78
CA ASP A 165 18.14 19.90 -0.07
C ASP A 165 19.35 19.37 0.73
N GLY A 166 19.31 19.47 2.06
CA GLY A 166 20.34 19.02 2.99
C GLY A 166 20.45 17.51 3.16
N GLY A 167 21.30 17.10 4.10
CA GLY A 167 21.51 15.71 4.47
C GLY A 167 20.43 15.17 5.41
N LEU A 168 20.65 13.94 5.89
CA LEU A 168 19.74 13.29 6.84
C LEU A 168 19.51 14.10 8.13
N PRO A 169 20.51 14.74 8.76
CA PRO A 169 20.29 15.54 9.96
C PRO A 169 19.30 16.69 9.74
N GLU A 170 19.42 17.42 8.64
CA GLU A 170 18.53 18.53 8.30
C GLU A 170 17.11 18.03 8.02
N LEU A 171 16.97 16.91 7.32
CA LEU A 171 15.66 16.30 7.05
C LEU A 171 14.97 15.84 8.34
N LEU A 172 15.69 15.20 9.26
CA LEU A 172 15.12 14.73 10.53
C LEU A 172 14.73 15.90 11.45
N ALA A 173 15.54 16.97 11.47
CA ALA A 173 15.22 18.19 12.21
C ALA A 173 13.96 18.87 11.65
N GLU A 174 13.82 18.93 10.32
CA GLU A 174 12.63 19.47 9.67
C GLU A 174 11.39 18.60 9.94
N TRP A 175 11.53 17.27 9.92
CA TRP A 175 10.43 16.38 10.27
C TRP A 175 9.94 16.65 11.70
N GLU A 176 10.84 16.79 12.66
CA GLU A 176 10.47 17.12 14.04
C GLU A 176 9.75 18.47 14.12
N ARG A 177 10.29 19.50 13.48
CA ARG A 177 9.71 20.85 13.48
C ARG A 177 8.27 20.87 12.93
N LEU A 178 7.99 20.09 11.90
CA LEU A 178 6.67 19.99 11.26
C LEU A 178 5.68 19.10 12.02
N SER A 179 6.14 18.26 12.95
CA SER A 179 5.32 17.17 13.48
C SER A 179 4.20 17.62 14.42
N GLY A 180 4.34 18.75 15.13
CA GLY A 180 3.35 19.20 16.14
C GLY A 180 1.91 19.27 15.61
N PRO A 181 1.61 20.14 14.62
CA PRO A 181 0.26 20.21 14.02
C PRO A 181 -0.20 18.91 13.35
N VAL A 182 0.72 18.08 12.86
CA VAL A 182 0.39 16.77 12.29
C VAL A 182 -0.05 15.79 13.38
N GLU A 183 0.62 15.80 14.53
CA GLU A 183 0.25 15.00 15.70
C GLU A 183 -1.11 15.45 16.28
N GLU A 184 -1.40 16.76 16.30
CA GLU A 184 -2.73 17.28 16.66
C GLU A 184 -3.81 16.82 15.67
N PHE A 185 -3.51 16.86 14.37
CA PHE A 185 -4.40 16.32 13.35
C PHE A 185 -4.69 14.84 13.58
N LEU A 186 -3.67 14.04 13.91
CA LEU A 186 -3.80 12.62 14.21
C LEU A 186 -4.60 12.34 15.49
N ALA A 187 -4.63 13.28 16.45
CA ALA A 187 -5.37 13.15 17.71
C ALA A 187 -6.90 13.24 17.56
N GLY A 188 -7.40 13.69 16.41
CA GLY A 188 -8.84 13.73 16.14
C GLY A 188 -9.49 12.34 16.06
N GLY A 189 -10.82 12.30 15.81
CA GLY A 189 -11.59 11.06 15.71
C GLY A 189 -11.14 10.06 14.63
N GLU A 190 -11.82 8.92 14.51
CA GLU A 190 -11.45 7.90 13.52
C GLU A 190 -11.48 8.46 12.09
N SER A 191 -10.40 8.27 11.33
CA SER A 191 -10.31 8.70 9.94
C SER A 191 -9.33 7.83 9.17
N MET A 192 -9.75 7.41 7.98
CA MET A 192 -8.89 6.63 7.08
C MET A 192 -7.65 7.41 6.66
N ASP A 193 -7.79 8.71 6.38
CA ASP A 193 -6.68 9.57 5.95
C ASP A 193 -5.59 9.67 7.03
N ARG A 194 -6.01 9.70 8.31
CA ARG A 194 -5.09 9.68 9.47
C ARG A 194 -4.33 8.36 9.54
N HIS A 195 -5.03 7.24 9.40
CA HIS A 195 -4.39 5.92 9.45
C HIS A 195 -3.49 5.66 8.23
N ILE A 196 -3.84 6.18 7.05
CA ILE A 196 -2.99 6.09 5.86
C ILE A 196 -1.64 6.78 6.11
N LEU A 197 -1.61 7.94 6.78
CA LEU A 197 -0.36 8.62 7.13
C LEU A 197 0.54 7.76 8.04
N VAL A 198 -0.06 7.11 9.05
CA VAL A 198 0.66 6.20 9.95
C VAL A 198 1.17 4.97 9.19
N MET A 199 0.34 4.40 8.32
CA MET A 199 0.68 3.23 7.50
C MET A 199 1.83 3.53 6.53
N ASP A 200 1.79 4.67 5.86
CA ASP A 200 2.82 5.14 4.94
C ASP A 200 4.17 5.26 5.66
N ALA A 201 4.18 5.98 6.78
CA ALA A 201 5.37 6.18 7.60
C ALA A 201 5.94 4.84 8.12
N PHE A 202 5.09 3.97 8.67
CA PHE A 202 5.53 2.69 9.21
C PHE A 202 6.05 1.74 8.13
N THR A 203 5.42 1.72 6.95
CA THR A 203 5.91 0.92 5.82
C THR A 203 7.31 1.35 5.40
N HIS A 204 7.56 2.66 5.35
CA HIS A 204 8.89 3.19 5.04
C HIS A 204 9.92 2.99 6.17
N GLU A 205 9.51 2.92 7.44
CA GLU A 205 10.40 2.45 8.50
C GLU A 205 10.84 1.00 8.27
N LEU A 206 9.93 0.11 7.87
CA LEU A 206 10.28 -1.28 7.52
C LEU A 206 11.21 -1.34 6.31
N ASP A 207 10.99 -0.49 5.32
CA ASP A 207 11.89 -0.36 4.16
C ASP A 207 13.29 0.13 4.58
N LEU A 208 13.39 1.08 5.51
CA LEU A 208 14.66 1.53 6.10
C LEU A 208 15.36 0.42 6.89
N ARG A 209 14.62 -0.30 7.75
CA ARG A 209 15.17 -1.44 8.51
C ARG A 209 15.74 -2.49 7.58
N GLN A 210 15.05 -2.80 6.48
CA GLN A 210 15.53 -3.72 5.46
C GLN A 210 16.84 -3.21 4.82
N ALA A 211 16.92 -1.93 4.46
CA ALA A 211 18.15 -1.34 3.90
C ALA A 211 19.34 -1.40 4.87
N LEU A 212 19.07 -1.35 6.18
CA LEU A 212 20.08 -1.44 7.24
C LEU A 212 20.36 -2.86 7.75
N GLY A 213 19.64 -3.88 7.26
CA GLY A 213 19.74 -5.25 7.78
C GLY A 213 19.25 -5.39 9.23
N VAL A 214 18.39 -4.48 9.69
CA VAL A 214 17.81 -4.50 11.04
C VAL A 214 16.50 -5.30 11.01
N ALA A 215 16.31 -6.19 11.99
CA ALA A 215 15.08 -6.97 12.11
C ALA A 215 13.85 -6.05 12.27
N PRO A 216 12.68 -6.47 11.76
CA PRO A 216 11.44 -5.75 11.98
C PRO A 216 11.06 -5.80 13.47
N PRO A 217 10.39 -4.75 14.01
CA PRO A 217 10.04 -4.69 15.43
C PRO A 217 8.96 -5.72 15.78
N VAL A 218 9.02 -6.31 16.97
CA VAL A 218 8.03 -7.31 17.42
C VAL A 218 6.71 -6.67 17.82
N ASP A 219 6.76 -5.61 18.64
CA ASP A 219 5.57 -4.91 19.16
C ASP A 219 5.65 -3.41 18.85
N HIS A 220 5.26 -3.05 17.62
CA HIS A 220 5.26 -1.66 17.18
C HIS A 220 3.85 -1.04 17.25
N PRO A 221 3.65 0.12 17.90
CA PRO A 221 2.31 0.72 18.05
C PRO A 221 1.65 1.09 16.70
N ALA A 222 2.45 1.31 15.65
CA ALA A 222 1.91 1.56 14.30
C ALA A 222 1.40 0.29 13.60
N LEU A 223 1.81 -0.90 14.03
CA LEU A 223 1.43 -2.16 13.36
C LEU A 223 -0.10 -2.38 13.29
N PRO A 224 -0.89 -2.28 14.37
CA PRO A 224 -2.33 -2.47 14.28
C PRO A 224 -3.01 -1.40 13.42
N VAL A 225 -2.58 -0.15 13.51
CA VAL A 225 -3.13 0.97 12.71
C VAL A 225 -2.87 0.73 11.22
N ALA A 226 -1.62 0.41 10.88
CA ALA A 226 -1.19 0.20 9.51
C ALA A 226 -1.80 -1.07 8.89
N SER A 227 -1.82 -2.18 9.64
CA SER A 227 -2.45 -3.44 9.20
C SER A 227 -3.95 -3.26 8.94
N GLY A 228 -4.64 -2.45 9.75
CA GLY A 228 -6.04 -2.11 9.54
C GLY A 228 -6.30 -1.42 8.19
N VAL A 229 -5.42 -0.52 7.76
CA VAL A 229 -5.51 0.12 6.43
C VAL A 229 -5.30 -0.91 5.32
N LEU A 230 -4.26 -1.74 5.45
CA LEU A 230 -3.91 -2.75 4.45
C LEU A 230 -5.02 -3.82 4.29
N LEU A 231 -5.61 -4.28 5.39
CA LEU A 231 -6.72 -5.23 5.38
C LEU A 231 -8.00 -4.63 4.78
N LYS A 232 -8.33 -3.37 5.11
CA LYS A 232 -9.47 -2.66 4.48
C LYS A 232 -9.25 -2.51 2.97
N GLY A 233 -8.03 -2.20 2.54
CA GLY A 233 -7.65 -2.13 1.13
C GLY A 233 -7.78 -3.46 0.39
N LEU A 234 -7.24 -4.54 0.98
CA LEU A 234 -7.42 -5.89 0.45
C LEU A 234 -8.90 -6.26 0.37
N SER A 235 -9.70 -5.95 1.39
CA SER A 235 -11.14 -6.25 1.42
C SER A 235 -11.87 -5.60 0.23
N ALA A 236 -11.65 -4.29 0.01
CA ALA A 236 -12.22 -3.59 -1.13
C ALA A 236 -11.74 -4.17 -2.48
N SER A 237 -10.49 -4.64 -2.53
CA SER A 237 -9.94 -5.29 -3.72
C SER A 237 -10.61 -6.64 -4.02
N LEU A 238 -10.84 -7.46 -2.99
CA LEU A 238 -11.57 -8.73 -3.10
C LEU A 238 -12.98 -8.48 -3.65
N ASP A 239 -13.70 -7.49 -3.10
CA ASP A 239 -15.04 -7.11 -3.56
C ASP A 239 -15.04 -6.68 -5.02
N ASN A 240 -14.08 -5.84 -5.44
CA ASN A 240 -13.93 -5.40 -6.82
C ASN A 240 -13.66 -6.54 -7.81
N HIS A 241 -13.05 -7.63 -7.34
CA HIS A 241 -12.80 -8.83 -8.13
C HIS A 241 -13.91 -9.89 -8.01
N GLY A 242 -14.97 -9.65 -7.23
CA GLY A 242 -16.02 -10.64 -6.95
C GLY A 242 -15.48 -11.89 -6.24
N LEU A 243 -14.45 -11.72 -5.41
CA LEU A 243 -13.79 -12.80 -4.69
C LEU A 243 -14.39 -12.96 -3.28
N PRO A 244 -14.49 -14.19 -2.76
CA PRO A 244 -14.97 -14.43 -1.42
C PRO A 244 -13.93 -13.97 -0.38
N PRO A 245 -14.37 -13.78 0.87
CA PRO A 245 -13.50 -13.35 1.94
C PRO A 245 -12.31 -14.28 2.16
N LEU A 246 -11.22 -13.69 2.61
CA LEU A 246 -9.94 -14.33 2.86
C LEU A 246 -9.56 -14.12 4.33
N ALA A 247 -9.32 -15.21 5.04
CA ALA A 247 -8.75 -15.18 6.38
C ALA A 247 -7.24 -14.92 6.31
N VAL A 248 -6.75 -13.96 7.09
CA VAL A 248 -5.33 -13.63 7.24
C VAL A 248 -4.90 -13.99 8.67
N GLN A 249 -3.98 -14.95 8.79
CA GLN A 249 -3.47 -15.43 10.07
C GLN A 249 -1.99 -15.10 10.26
N THR A 250 -1.68 -14.47 11.38
CA THR A 250 -0.31 -14.16 11.82
C THR A 250 -0.12 -14.53 13.29
N GLU A 251 1.06 -14.29 13.83
CA GLU A 251 1.32 -14.36 15.27
C GLU A 251 0.52 -13.34 16.10
N HIS A 252 -0.03 -12.29 15.48
CA HIS A 252 -0.94 -11.33 16.14
C HIS A 252 -2.42 -11.74 16.07
N GLY A 253 -2.72 -12.92 15.51
CA GLY A 253 -4.08 -13.47 15.46
C GLY A 253 -4.65 -13.62 14.06
N LEU A 254 -5.96 -13.85 14.02
CA LEU A 254 -6.75 -14.10 12.81
C LEU A 254 -7.63 -12.88 12.51
N THR A 255 -7.56 -12.40 11.28
CA THR A 255 -8.43 -11.33 10.76
C THR A 255 -9.05 -11.78 9.43
N VAL A 256 -10.17 -11.18 9.04
CA VAL A 256 -10.85 -11.48 7.77
C VAL A 256 -10.82 -10.25 6.89
N ALA A 257 -10.37 -10.42 5.65
CA ALA A 257 -10.53 -9.44 4.58
C ALA A 257 -11.76 -9.81 3.73
N GLY A 258 -12.66 -8.85 3.54
CA GLY A 258 -13.98 -9.04 2.92
C GLY A 258 -15.11 -9.28 3.93
N THR A 259 -16.34 -9.44 3.44
CA THR A 259 -17.54 -9.63 4.26
C THR A 259 -18.07 -11.05 4.16
N GLY A 260 -18.28 -11.71 5.31
CA GLY A 260 -18.84 -13.07 5.40
C GLY A 260 -17.81 -14.13 5.78
N GLU A 261 -18.19 -15.40 5.64
CA GLU A 261 -17.34 -16.53 6.02
C GLU A 261 -16.15 -16.70 5.04
N PRO A 262 -14.90 -16.74 5.52
CA PRO A 262 -13.74 -16.91 4.67
C PRO A 262 -13.69 -18.31 4.06
N THR A 263 -13.40 -18.37 2.76
CA THR A 263 -13.28 -19.65 2.03
C THR A 263 -11.84 -20.14 1.90
N VAL A 264 -10.88 -19.28 2.22
CA VAL A 264 -9.45 -19.57 2.20
C VAL A 264 -8.76 -18.86 3.35
N THR A 265 -7.67 -19.44 3.84
CA THR A 265 -6.77 -18.84 4.83
C THR A 265 -5.38 -18.68 4.23
N MET A 266 -4.83 -17.47 4.32
CA MET A 266 -3.43 -17.17 4.12
C MET A 266 -2.76 -16.98 5.49
N ALA A 267 -1.68 -17.70 5.75
CA ALA A 267 -0.98 -17.67 7.03
C ALA A 267 0.54 -17.52 6.85
N GLY A 268 1.18 -16.75 7.73
CA GLY A 268 2.62 -16.56 7.72
C GLY A 268 3.11 -15.66 8.86
N PRO A 269 4.43 -15.42 8.95
CA PRO A 269 4.98 -14.38 9.82
C PRO A 269 4.33 -13.03 9.52
N TRP A 270 4.10 -12.21 10.56
CA TRP A 270 3.35 -10.96 10.36
C TRP A 270 4.01 -10.05 9.33
N HIS A 271 5.35 -9.99 9.31
CA HIS A 271 6.11 -9.11 8.42
C HIS A 271 5.98 -9.53 6.96
N GLU A 272 6.01 -10.83 6.65
CA GLU A 272 5.81 -11.33 5.29
C GLU A 272 4.40 -11.07 4.78
N VAL A 273 3.41 -11.25 5.66
CA VAL A 273 2.00 -10.92 5.36
C VAL A 273 1.85 -9.43 5.12
N TYR A 274 2.38 -8.59 6.01
CA TYR A 274 2.34 -7.13 5.89
C TYR A 274 2.95 -6.65 4.57
N LEU A 275 4.17 -7.10 4.25
CA LEU A 275 4.87 -6.75 3.01
C LEU A 275 4.11 -7.24 1.77
N SER A 276 3.42 -8.38 1.85
CA SER A 276 2.56 -8.87 0.78
C SER A 276 1.39 -7.92 0.51
N LEU A 277 0.74 -7.44 1.56
CA LEU A 277 -0.38 -6.50 1.45
C LEU A 277 0.06 -5.10 0.99
N ALA A 278 1.29 -4.69 1.33
CA ALA A 278 1.88 -3.40 0.97
C ALA A 278 2.60 -3.40 -0.40
N GLY A 279 2.45 -4.45 -1.21
CA GLY A 279 3.06 -4.52 -2.55
C GLY A 279 4.59 -4.64 -2.55
N ARG A 280 5.17 -5.21 -1.49
CA ARG A 280 6.62 -5.45 -1.35
C ARG A 280 7.02 -6.90 -1.64
N ARG A 281 6.04 -7.77 -1.92
CA ARG A 281 6.27 -9.18 -2.25
C ARG A 281 5.77 -9.50 -3.64
N SER A 282 6.62 -10.19 -4.39
CA SER A 282 6.29 -10.72 -5.71
C SER A 282 5.21 -11.80 -5.63
N THR A 283 4.61 -12.13 -6.77
CA THR A 283 3.63 -13.22 -6.85
C THR A 283 4.18 -14.54 -6.30
N ALA A 284 5.45 -14.85 -6.58
CA ALA A 284 6.08 -16.07 -6.09
C ALA A 284 6.23 -16.08 -4.56
N GLN A 285 6.58 -14.93 -3.96
CA GLN A 285 6.68 -14.79 -2.50
C GLN A 285 5.29 -14.88 -1.83
N ILE A 286 4.26 -14.25 -2.39
CA ILE A 286 2.90 -14.34 -1.87
C ILE A 286 2.40 -15.80 -1.93
N ARG A 287 2.68 -16.52 -3.02
CA ARG A 287 2.38 -17.95 -3.15
C ARG A 287 3.13 -18.84 -2.16
N SER A 288 4.30 -18.40 -1.68
CA SER A 288 5.13 -19.16 -0.74
C SER A 288 4.65 -19.08 0.72
N LEU A 289 3.75 -18.15 1.03
CA LEU A 289 3.01 -18.15 2.29
C LEU A 289 2.20 -19.45 2.42
N ARG A 290 1.72 -19.76 3.63
CA ARG A 290 0.89 -20.95 3.83
C ARG A 290 -0.53 -20.63 3.41
N TRP A 291 -1.07 -21.40 2.48
CA TRP A 291 -2.44 -21.26 2.01
C TRP A 291 -3.24 -22.54 2.25
N SER A 292 -4.51 -22.42 2.64
CA SER A 292 -5.40 -23.58 2.79
C SER A 292 -5.92 -24.12 1.45
N ALA A 293 -5.73 -23.38 0.35
CA ALA A 293 -6.07 -23.75 -1.02
C ALA A 293 -5.10 -23.07 -2.01
N ASP A 294 -5.18 -23.42 -3.30
CA ASP A 294 -4.39 -22.72 -4.34
C ASP A 294 -4.74 -21.21 -4.37
N PRO A 295 -3.76 -20.32 -4.12
CA PRO A 295 -4.00 -18.87 -4.07
C PRO A 295 -4.31 -18.24 -5.42
N GLY A 296 -4.17 -18.97 -6.53
CA GLY A 296 -4.23 -18.45 -7.90
C GLY A 296 -5.29 -17.37 -8.17
N ARG A 297 -6.54 -17.60 -7.72
CA ARG A 297 -7.67 -16.68 -7.92
C ARG A 297 -7.63 -15.42 -7.04
N TRP A 298 -6.92 -15.43 -5.92
CA TRP A 298 -6.83 -14.30 -4.98
C TRP A 298 -5.66 -13.37 -5.26
N LEU A 299 -4.65 -13.82 -6.01
CA LEU A 299 -3.44 -13.03 -6.30
C LEU A 299 -3.73 -11.66 -6.96
N PRO A 300 -4.71 -11.50 -7.87
CA PRO A 300 -5.04 -10.19 -8.42
C PRO A 300 -5.43 -9.17 -7.34
N ALA A 301 -6.06 -9.59 -6.24
CA ALA A 301 -6.53 -8.70 -5.18
C ALA A 301 -5.39 -8.03 -4.38
N PHE A 302 -4.16 -8.53 -4.46
CA PHE A 302 -2.97 -7.91 -3.83
C PHE A 302 -2.47 -6.66 -4.58
N THR A 303 -3.09 -6.32 -5.70
CA THR A 303 -2.90 -5.03 -6.38
C THR A 303 -4.10 -4.13 -6.10
N TRP A 304 -3.90 -3.09 -5.29
CA TRP A 304 -4.96 -2.16 -4.89
C TRP A 304 -4.39 -0.80 -4.50
N GLY A 305 -5.17 0.27 -4.64
CA GLY A 305 -4.70 1.62 -4.33
C GLY A 305 -3.37 1.94 -5.04
N PRO A 306 -2.32 2.38 -4.31
CA PRO A 306 -0.98 2.57 -4.87
C PRO A 306 -0.15 1.27 -4.96
N PHE A 307 -0.57 0.19 -4.30
CA PHE A 307 0.19 -1.03 -4.19
C PHE A 307 0.09 -1.89 -5.44
N ARG A 308 1.23 -2.37 -5.90
CA ARG A 308 1.38 -3.26 -7.05
C ARG A 308 2.23 -4.45 -6.62
N VAL A 309 1.90 -5.63 -7.11
CA VAL A 309 2.73 -6.82 -6.90
C VAL A 309 3.93 -6.75 -7.83
N PRO A 310 5.19 -6.71 -7.32
CA PRO A 310 6.38 -6.67 -8.15
C PRO A 310 6.49 -7.94 -9.03
N GLU A 311 7.00 -7.78 -10.25
CA GLU A 311 7.17 -8.89 -11.20
C GLU A 311 8.22 -9.91 -10.73
N SER A 312 9.26 -9.43 -10.05
CA SER A 312 10.34 -10.25 -9.50
C SER A 312 10.52 -9.98 -8.01
N SER A 313 11.10 -10.96 -7.31
CA SER A 313 11.50 -10.75 -5.92
C SER A 313 12.62 -9.70 -5.89
N VAL A 314 12.40 -8.60 -5.19
CA VAL A 314 13.51 -7.73 -4.85
C VAL A 314 14.38 -8.49 -3.84
N ALA A 315 15.63 -8.76 -4.20
CA ALA A 315 16.56 -9.48 -3.35
C ALA A 315 16.87 -8.64 -2.09
N GLY A 316 16.13 -8.87 -1.01
CA GLY A 316 16.62 -8.57 0.32
C GLY A 316 17.69 -9.61 0.65
N SER A 317 18.96 -9.19 0.76
CA SER A 317 20.03 -10.07 1.23
C SER A 317 19.60 -10.69 2.56
N MET A 318 19.25 -11.98 2.52
CA MET A 318 19.46 -12.84 3.68
C MET A 318 20.99 -12.89 3.86
N ARG A 319 21.48 -12.16 4.85
CA ARG A 319 22.79 -12.40 5.45
C ARG A 319 22.59 -12.46 6.95
#